data_AF-A0A521XGZ6-F1
#
_entry.id   AF-A0A521XGZ6-F1
#
_cell.length_a   1.000
_cell.length_b   1.000
_cell.length_c   1.000
_cell.angle_alpha   90.00
_cell.angle_beta   90.00
_cell.angle_gamma   90.00
#
_symmetry.space_group_name_H-M   'P 1'
#
loop_
_entity.id
_entity.type
_entity.pdbx_description
1 polymer ?
#
loop_
_entity_poly.entity_id
_entity_poly.type
_entity_poly.pdbx_seq_one_letter_code
_entity_poly.pdbx_strand_id
1 'polypeptide(L)'
;MKSKSSPATSKAPRLRVGLKDVGRKEFAAAVSERLGKQRVSIMLDGSIIAFFKAKAGERGYQTLINQALHQAMTGEQIESTLRRVIREELHTA
;
A
#
# COMPACT_ATOMS: atom_id res chain seq x y z
N MET A 1 36.48 32.00 -18.58
CA MET A 1 35.44 31.35 -17.77
C MET A 1 34.14 31.35 -18.58
N LYS A 2 33.69 30.19 -19.10
CA LYS A 2 32.39 30.06 -19.77
C LYS A 2 31.71 28.81 -19.19
N SER A 3 30.71 29.03 -18.36
CA SER A 3 29.84 28.01 -17.79
C SER A 3 29.05 27.33 -18.92
N LYS A 4 29.19 26.01 -19.04
CA LYS A 4 28.27 25.22 -19.87
C LYS A 4 27.04 24.92 -19.02
N SER A 5 25.90 25.50 -19.39
CA SER A 5 24.59 25.11 -18.87
C SER A 5 24.26 23.70 -19.36
N SER A 6 24.02 22.78 -18.43
CA SER A 6 23.48 21.46 -18.77
C SER A 6 22.03 21.60 -19.26
N PRO A 7 21.63 21.00 -20.40
CA PRO A 7 20.25 21.02 -20.82
C PRO A 7 19.44 20.07 -19.93
N ALA A 8 18.36 20.59 -19.35
CA ALA A 8 17.39 19.84 -18.58
C ALA A 8 16.93 18.61 -19.36
N THR A 9 17.30 17.42 -18.89
CA THR A 9 16.84 16.17 -19.49
C THR A 9 15.47 15.86 -18.90
N SER A 10 14.42 16.49 -19.43
CA SER A 10 13.03 16.08 -19.18
C SER A 10 12.72 14.79 -19.96
N LYS A 11 13.45 13.71 -19.66
CA LYS A 11 13.12 12.38 -20.19
C LYS A 11 12.12 11.76 -19.22
N ALA A 12 10.94 11.43 -19.73
CA ALA A 12 9.93 10.73 -18.94
C ALA A 12 10.55 9.51 -18.24
N PRO A 13 10.23 9.27 -16.96
CA PRO A 13 10.81 8.17 -16.20
C PRO A 13 10.58 6.85 -16.94
N ARG A 14 11.65 6.05 -17.07
CA ARG A 14 11.58 4.72 -17.69
C ARG A 14 10.80 3.78 -16.77
N LEU A 15 9.65 3.32 -17.23
CA LEU A 15 8.84 2.32 -16.53
C LEU A 15 9.43 0.93 -16.79
N ARG A 16 9.61 0.15 -15.73
CA ARG A 16 10.22 -1.18 -15.79
C ARG A 16 9.38 -2.21 -15.06
N VAL A 17 9.34 -3.42 -15.60
CA VAL A 17 8.83 -4.61 -14.93
C VAL A 17 9.96 -5.63 -14.94
N GLY A 18 10.50 -5.96 -13.76
CA GLY A 18 11.76 -6.70 -13.65
C GLY A 18 12.93 -5.91 -14.27
N LEU A 19 13.71 -6.56 -15.14
CA LEU A 19 14.84 -5.95 -15.86
C LEU A 19 14.46 -5.37 -17.24
N LYS A 20 13.17 -5.39 -17.61
CA LYS A 20 12.68 -4.98 -18.93
C LYS A 20 12.03 -3.58 -18.88
N ASP A 21 12.42 -2.70 -19.80
CA ASP A 21 11.74 -1.43 -20.04
C ASP A 21 10.38 -1.71 -20.71
N VAL A 22 9.29 -1.18 -20.14
CA VAL A 22 7.92 -1.43 -20.57
C VAL A 22 7.14 -0.14 -20.81
N GLY A 23 6.08 -0.23 -21.62
CA GLY A 23 5.14 0.87 -21.80
C GLY A 23 4.23 1.08 -20.60
N ARG A 24 3.58 2.25 -20.51
CA ARG A 24 2.68 2.61 -19.39
C ARG A 24 1.53 1.63 -19.16
N LYS A 25 0.97 1.06 -20.24
CA LYS A 25 -0.10 0.05 -20.17
C LYS A 25 0.38 -1.27 -19.55
N GLU A 26 1.54 -1.75 -19.99
CA GLU A 26 2.16 -2.99 -19.50
C GLU A 26 2.61 -2.84 -18.05
N PHE A 27 3.18 -1.67 -17.69
CA PHE A 27 3.48 -1.34 -16.29
C PHE A 27 2.22 -1.33 -15.41
N ALA A 28 1.15 -0.67 -15.85
CA ALA A 28 -0.11 -0.62 -15.10
C ALA A 28 -0.75 -2.01 -14.92
N ALA A 29 -0.67 -2.86 -15.95
CA ALA A 29 -1.14 -4.25 -15.88
C ALA A 29 -0.32 -5.06 -14.86
N ALA A 30 1.01 -5.01 -14.92
CA ALA A 30 1.88 -5.73 -13.99
C ALA A 30 1.73 -5.26 -12.54
N VAL A 31 1.53 -3.96 -12.32
CA VAL A 31 1.23 -3.40 -10.99
C VAL A 31 -0.13 -3.90 -10.50
N SER A 32 -1.15 -3.90 -11.35
CA SER A 32 -2.48 -4.40 -11.00
C SER A 32 -2.49 -5.90 -10.73
N GLU A 33 -1.66 -6.67 -11.43
CA GLU A 33 -1.51 -8.11 -11.23
C GLU A 33 -0.84 -8.42 -9.89
N ARG A 34 0.20 -7.66 -9.51
CA ARG A 34 0.93 -7.89 -8.25
C ARG A 34 0.30 -7.26 -7.01
N LEU A 35 -0.35 -6.10 -7.15
CA LEU A 35 -0.85 -5.29 -6.04
C LEU A 35 -2.37 -5.06 -6.10
N GLY A 36 -3.06 -5.76 -7.01
CA GLY A 36 -4.50 -5.64 -7.18
C GLY A 36 -5.31 -6.24 -6.03
N LYS A 37 -6.60 -5.89 -5.98
CA LYS A 37 -7.56 -6.49 -5.06
C LYS A 37 -7.70 -7.98 -5.39
N GLN A 38 -7.40 -8.83 -4.42
CA GLN A 38 -7.59 -10.27 -4.55
C GLN A 38 -9.00 -10.67 -4.07
N ARG A 39 -9.68 -11.54 -4.82
CA ARG A 39 -10.94 -12.13 -4.38
C ARG A 39 -10.62 -13.30 -3.45
N VAL A 40 -10.95 -13.15 -2.18
CA VAL A 40 -10.82 -14.20 -1.16
C VAL A 40 -12.20 -14.61 -0.67
N SER A 41 -12.37 -15.90 -0.37
CA SER A 41 -13.54 -16.40 0.34
C SER A 41 -13.19 -16.50 1.81
N ILE A 42 -13.80 -15.66 2.65
CA ILE A 42 -13.59 -15.63 4.10
C ILE A 42 -14.95 -15.63 4.80
N MET A 43 -15.00 -16.21 6.00
CA MET A 43 -16.14 -16.08 6.89
C MET A 43 -15.96 -14.83 7.76
N LEU A 44 -17.02 -14.05 7.90
CA LEU A 44 -17.09 -12.89 8.80
C LEU A 44 -18.34 -13.01 9.65
N ASP A 45 -18.24 -12.59 10.91
CA ASP A 45 -19.38 -12.59 11.80
C ASP A 45 -20.51 -11.69 11.27
N GLY A 46 -21.75 -12.13 11.45
CA GLY A 46 -22.93 -11.36 11.04
C GLY A 46 -22.99 -9.98 11.70
N SER A 47 -22.49 -9.85 12.93
CA SER A 47 -22.39 -8.58 13.66
C SER A 47 -21.45 -7.58 12.99
N ILE A 48 -20.31 -8.04 12.48
CA ILE A 48 -19.33 -7.23 11.73
C ILE A 48 -19.97 -6.74 10.44
N ILE A 49 -20.61 -7.64 9.69
CA ILE A 49 -21.30 -7.28 8.44
C ILE A 49 -22.41 -6.25 8.73
N ALA A 50 -23.22 -6.47 9.77
CA ALA A 50 -24.29 -5.57 10.17
C ALA A 50 -23.76 -4.18 10.54
N PHE A 51 -22.68 -4.11 11.33
CA PHE A 51 -22.04 -2.85 11.73
C PHE A 51 -21.56 -2.05 10.51
N PHE A 52 -20.84 -2.69 9.59
CA PHE A 52 -20.31 -1.99 8.41
C PHE A 52 -21.39 -1.67 7.38
N LYS A 53 -22.46 -2.48 7.26
CA LYS A 53 -23.65 -2.14 6.47
C LYS A 53 -24.39 -0.93 7.05
N ALA A 54 -24.55 -0.84 8.36
CA ALA A 54 -25.15 0.34 9.00
C ALA A 54 -24.31 1.60 8.77
N LYS A 55 -22.97 1.47 8.75
CA LYS A 55 -22.03 2.58 8.60
C LYS A 55 -21.87 3.09 7.15
N ALA A 56 -21.88 2.20 6.16
CA ALA A 56 -21.72 2.55 4.74
C ALA A 56 -23.02 2.58 3.93
N GLY A 57 -24.11 2.05 4.48
CA GLY A 57 -25.29 1.65 3.70
C GLY A 57 -25.08 0.29 2.99
N GLU A 58 -26.02 -0.05 2.09
CA GLU A 58 -25.97 -1.33 1.35
C GLU A 58 -24.76 -1.47 0.42
N ARG A 59 -24.15 -0.35 0.00
CA ARG A 59 -22.99 -0.33 -0.90
C ARG A 59 -21.80 0.31 -0.18
N GLY A 60 -20.64 -0.35 -0.24
CA GLY A 60 -19.39 0.20 0.30
C GLY A 60 -18.95 -0.36 1.66
N TYR A 61 -19.74 -1.23 2.30
CA TYR A 61 -19.33 -1.88 3.56
C TYR A 61 -18.04 -2.69 3.40
N GLN A 62 -17.83 -3.34 2.25
CA GLN A 62 -16.57 -4.05 1.95
C GLN A 62 -15.36 -3.10 1.90
N THR A 63 -15.54 -1.87 1.40
CA THR A 63 -14.47 -0.86 1.39
C THR A 63 -14.08 -0.48 2.81
N LEU A 64 -15.06 -0.30 3.70
CA LEU A 64 -14.79 0.01 5.11
C LEU A 64 -14.13 -1.15 5.85
N ILE A 65 -14.53 -2.39 5.57
CA ILE A 65 -13.88 -3.59 6.11
C ILE A 65 -12.41 -3.62 5.67
N ASN A 66 -12.13 -3.43 4.38
CA ASN A 66 -10.76 -3.40 3.89
C ASN A 66 -9.95 -2.25 4.52
N GLN A 67 -10.55 -1.08 4.69
CA GLN A 67 -9.89 0.05 5.36
C GLN A 67 -9.57 -0.26 6.83
N ALA A 68 -10.48 -0.92 7.56
CA ALA A 68 -10.24 -1.34 8.92
C ALA A 68 -9.11 -2.38 9.01
N LEU A 69 -9.05 -3.33 8.08
CA LEU A 69 -7.95 -4.30 7.98
C LEU A 69 -6.61 -3.60 7.70
N HIS A 70 -6.58 -2.62 6.80
CA HIS A 70 -5.38 -1.81 6.58
C HIS A 70 -4.92 -1.08 7.84
N GLN A 71 -5.85 -0.48 8.59
CA GLN A 71 -5.53 0.21 9.85
C GLN A 71 -4.96 -0.75 10.90
N ALA A 72 -5.53 -1.95 11.03
CA ALA A 72 -5.03 -2.98 11.94
C ALA A 72 -3.60 -3.41 11.57
N MET A 73 -3.33 -3.67 10.27
CA MET A 73 -1.98 -4.00 9.78
C MET A 73 -0.97 -2.90 10.09
N THR A 74 -1.33 -1.63 9.86
CA THR A 74 -0.46 -0.49 10.18
C THR A 74 -0.21 -0.39 11.69
N GLY A 75 -1.23 -0.62 12.52
CA GLY A 75 -1.09 -0.64 13.98
C GLY A 75 -0.08 -1.69 14.46
N GLU A 76 -0.19 -2.93 13.97
CA GLU A 76 0.75 -4.02 14.32
C GLU A 76 2.20 -3.71 13.88
N GLN A 77 2.37 -3.11 12.71
CA GLN A 77 3.69 -2.68 12.22
C GLN A 77 4.29 -1.56 13.07
N ILE A 78 3.49 -0.59 13.49
CA ILE A 78 3.94 0.50 14.35
C ILE A 78 4.30 -0.05 15.74
N GLU A 79 3.48 -0.93 16.32
CA GLU A 79 3.73 -1.51 17.64
C GLU A 79 5.02 -2.35 17.64
N SER A 80 5.21 -3.20 16.63
CA SER A 80 6.44 -4.00 16.51
C SER A 80 7.68 -3.13 16.33
N THR A 81 7.58 -2.07 15.52
CA THR A 81 8.66 -1.10 15.33
C THR A 81 8.97 -0.36 16.63
N LEU A 82 7.94 0.10 17.36
CA LEU A 82 8.08 0.82 18.61
C LEU A 82 8.70 -0.06 19.70
N ARG A 83 8.27 -1.32 19.83
CA ARG A 83 8.88 -2.29 20.76
C ARG A 83 10.36 -2.53 20.45
N ARG A 84 10.74 -2.56 19.17
CA ARG A 84 12.15 -2.68 18.76
C ARG A 84 12.95 -1.46 19.19
N VAL A 85 12.47 -0.27 18.85
CA VAL A 85 13.15 0.99 19.20
C VAL A 85 13.30 1.13 20.73
N ILE A 86 12.23 0.89 21.51
CA ILE A 86 12.31 0.93 22.98
C ILE A 86 13.35 -0.07 23.51
N ARG A 87 13.43 -1.27 22.94
CA ARG A 87 14.44 -2.26 23.36
C ARG A 87 15.86 -1.81 23.03
N GLU A 88 16.07 -1.24 21.85
CA GLU A 88 17.37 -0.69 21.43
C GLU A 88 17.83 0.45 22.33
N GLU A 89 16.93 1.38 22.70
CA GLU A 89 17.25 2.50 23.59
C GLU A 89 17.54 2.03 25.04
N LEU A 90 16.85 0.99 25.53
CA LEU A 90 17.08 0.45 26.88
C LEU A 90 18.32 -0.45 27.01
N HIS A 91 18.82 -1.02 25.91
CA HIS A 91 20.06 -1.83 25.91
C HIS A 91 21.32 -1.01 25.60
N THR A 92 21.16 0.24 25.17
CA THR A 92 22.26 1.17 24.91
C THR A 92 22.60 2.02 26.17
N ALA A 93 21.77 1.94 27.21
CA ALA A 93 21.94 2.61 28.50
C ALA A 93 22.68 1.74 29.53
#